data_AF-A0A920G718-F1
#
_entry.id   AF-A0A920G718-F1
#
_cell.length_a   1.000
_cell.length_b   1.000
_cell.length_c   1.000
_cell.angle_alpha   90.00
_cell.angle_beta   90.00
_cell.angle_gamma   90.00
#
_symmetry.space_group_name_H-M   'P 1'
#
loop_
_entity.id
_entity.type
_entity.pdbx_description
1 polymer ?
#
loop_
_entity_poly.entity_id
_entity_poly.type
_entity_poly.pdbx_seq_one_letter_code
_entity_poly.pdbx_strand_id
1 'polypeptide(L)'
;MNKKYPLIIGVAGSLGWADHHFEYMKMYRDMGIATFELNSFQSRDVTSTVGTQVEVTTASMILDAYRAFEKLSEDPRIDNDKVSITGWSLGGGLLCFLHGYR
;
A
#
# COMPACT_ATOMS: atom_id res chain seq x y z
N MET A 1 5.95 -24.08 14.54
CA MET A 1 5.33 -23.83 13.21
C MET A 1 5.35 -22.34 12.96
N ASN A 2 6.09 -21.85 11.96
CA ASN A 2 6.08 -20.43 11.60
C ASN A 2 4.73 -20.10 10.94
N LYS A 3 3.82 -19.49 11.70
CA LYS A 3 2.56 -18.99 11.16
C LYS A 3 2.88 -17.83 10.23
N LYS A 4 2.61 -18.02 8.94
CA LYS A 4 2.73 -16.97 7.93
C LYS A 4 1.40 -16.22 7.82
N TYR A 5 1.48 -14.90 7.65
CA TYR A 5 0.35 -14.01 7.55
C TYR A 5 0.24 -13.48 6.11
N PRO A 6 -0.96 -13.47 5.52
CA PRO A 6 -1.19 -12.74 4.28
C PRO A 6 -0.89 -11.25 4.49
N LEU A 7 -0.50 -10.55 3.43
CA LEU A 7 -0.08 -9.15 3.47
C LEU A 7 -1.01 -8.27 2.63
N ILE A 8 -1.48 -7.17 3.23
CA ILE A 8 -2.15 -6.08 2.52
C ILE A 8 -1.27 -4.84 2.57
N ILE A 9 -0.84 -4.36 1.40
CA ILE A 9 -0.16 -3.09 1.23
C ILE A 9 -1.22 -2.02 0.95
N GLY A 10 -1.40 -1.09 1.88
CA GLY A 10 -2.33 0.02 1.73
C GLY A 10 -1.64 1.24 1.12
N VAL A 11 -2.29 1.88 0.16
CA VAL A 11 -1.78 3.08 -0.52
C VAL A 11 -2.78 4.22 -0.38
N ALA A 12 -2.35 5.29 0.29
CA ALA A 12 -3.16 6.48 0.47
C ALA A 12 -3.43 7.22 -0.85
N GLY A 13 -4.54 7.96 -0.88
CA GLY A 13 -4.86 8.90 -1.94
C GLY A 13 -4.03 10.20 -1.85
N SER A 14 -4.30 11.14 -2.76
CA SER A 14 -3.61 12.44 -2.87
C SER A 14 -3.68 13.33 -1.61
N LEU A 15 -4.67 13.09 -0.75
CA LEU A 15 -4.88 13.76 0.53
C LEU A 15 -4.21 13.05 1.72
N GLY A 16 -3.46 11.97 1.47
CA GLY A 16 -2.83 11.18 2.53
C GLY A 16 -3.80 10.23 3.24
N TRP A 17 -3.39 9.77 4.42
CA TRP A 17 -4.18 8.85 5.24
C TRP A 17 -5.23 9.62 6.05
N ALA A 18 -6.47 9.14 6.01
CA ALA A 18 -7.59 9.63 6.81
C ALA A 18 -8.06 8.53 7.76
N ASP A 19 -8.79 8.90 8.82
CA ASP A 19 -9.23 7.99 9.89
C ASP A 19 -9.89 6.71 9.35
N HIS A 20 -10.78 6.85 8.36
CA HIS A 20 -11.47 5.72 7.75
C HIS A 20 -10.51 4.73 7.06
N HIS A 21 -9.36 5.16 6.52
CA HIS A 21 -8.36 4.23 5.97
C HIS A 21 -7.73 3.36 7.07
N PHE A 22 -7.47 3.95 8.25
CA PHE A 22 -6.93 3.22 9.39
C PHE A 22 -7.95 2.25 9.98
N GLU A 23 -9.24 2.57 9.92
CA GLU A 23 -10.32 1.64 10.29
C GLU A 23 -10.31 0.39 9.42
N TYR A 24 -10.16 0.53 8.09
CA TYR A 24 -10.01 -0.61 7.18
C TYR A 24 -8.73 -1.41 7.45
N MET A 25 -7.60 -0.74 7.71
CA MET A 25 -6.36 -1.43 8.08
C MET A 25 -6.50 -2.19 9.39
N LYS A 26 -7.20 -1.62 10.38
CA LYS A 26 -7.52 -2.29 11.64
C LYS A 26 -8.40 -3.51 11.39
N MET A 27 -9.42 -3.40 10.55
CA MET A 27 -10.27 -4.53 10.18
C MET A 27 -9.45 -5.68 9.58
N TYR A 28 -8.51 -5.41 8.68
CA TYR A 28 -7.63 -6.44 8.12
C TYR A 28 -6.75 -7.10 9.20
N ARG A 29 -6.20 -6.32 10.13
CA ARG A 29 -5.43 -6.86 11.25
C ARG A 29 -6.27 -7.74 12.17
N ASP A 30 -7.51 -7.34 12.45
CA ASP A 30 -8.46 -8.11 13.27
C ASP A 30 -8.84 -9.44 12.59
N MET A 31 -8.80 -9.50 11.25
CA MET A 31 -8.96 -10.74 10.46
C MET A 31 -7.70 -11.62 10.44
N GLY A 32 -6.59 -11.17 11.06
CA GLY A 32 -5.32 -11.89 11.08
C GLY A 32 -4.49 -11.70 9.79
N ILE A 33 -4.61 -10.53 9.15
CA ILE A 33 -3.84 -10.14 7.97
C ILE A 33 -2.80 -9.10 8.38
N ALA A 34 -1.56 -9.25 7.93
CA ALA A 34 -0.53 -8.24 8.11
C ALA A 34 -0.83 -7.04 7.20
N THR A 35 -0.74 -5.82 7.73
CA THR A 35 -0.95 -4.60 6.95
C THR A 35 0.32 -3.78 6.87
N PHE A 36 0.62 -3.22 5.71
CA PHE A 36 1.71 -2.28 5.51
C PHE A 36 1.18 -0.99 4.90
N GLU A 37 1.34 0.12 5.62
CA GLU A 37 0.84 1.43 5.23
C GLU A 37 1.92 2.14 4.39
N LEU A 38 1.75 2.17 3.07
CA LEU A 38 2.72 2.78 2.15
C LEU A 38 2.61 4.30 2.19
N ASN A 39 3.69 4.97 2.64
CA ASN A 39 3.79 6.42 2.71
C ASN A 39 4.72 6.97 1.63
N SER A 40 4.31 6.87 0.36
CA SER A 40 5.07 7.41 -0.79
C SER A 40 5.19 8.95 -0.79
N PHE A 41 4.29 9.66 -0.12
CA PHE A 41 4.25 11.13 -0.06
C PHE A 41 5.06 11.71 1.12
N GLN A 42 4.88 11.13 2.31
CA GLN A 42 5.51 11.61 3.53
C GLN A 42 7.04 11.44 3.52
N SER A 43 7.53 10.41 2.82
CA SER A 43 8.97 10.16 2.62
C SER A 43 9.66 11.22 1.74
N ARG A 44 8.89 12.13 1.14
CA ARG A 44 9.35 13.21 0.23
C ARG A 44 8.91 14.60 0.73
N ASP A 45 8.54 14.75 2.00
CA ASP A 45 8.06 16.01 2.62
C ASP A 45 6.80 16.62 1.97
N VAL A 46 5.96 15.81 1.30
CA VAL A 46 4.72 16.27 0.68
C VAL A 46 3.53 15.94 1.58
N THR A 47 2.91 16.97 2.17
CA THR A 47 1.75 16.86 3.08
C THR A 47 0.39 16.87 2.36
N SER A 48 0.32 17.31 1.10
CA SER A 48 -0.89 17.25 0.28
C SER A 48 -0.55 17.41 -1.21
N THR A 49 -1.21 16.65 -2.09
CA THR A 49 -1.15 16.83 -3.55
C THR A 49 -2.46 17.38 -4.13
N VAL A 50 -3.28 18.07 -3.32
CA VAL A 50 -4.36 18.91 -3.87
C VAL A 50 -3.73 20.14 -4.52
N GLY A 51 -3.33 19.98 -5.78
CA GLY A 51 -2.74 21.04 -6.62
C GLY A 51 -1.50 20.62 -7.42
N THR A 52 -0.70 19.67 -6.92
CA THR A 52 0.55 19.19 -7.53
C THR A 52 0.47 17.71 -7.91
N GLN A 53 -0.57 17.33 -8.67
CA GLN A 53 -0.77 15.96 -9.21
C GLN A 53 0.35 15.47 -10.16
N VAL A 54 1.53 16.11 -10.18
CA VAL A 54 2.62 15.87 -11.13
C VAL A 54 3.87 15.28 -10.46
N GLU A 55 4.04 15.39 -9.13
CA GLU A 55 5.30 14.96 -8.48
C GLU A 55 5.34 13.49 -8.03
N VAL A 56 4.19 12.83 -7.86
CA VAL A 56 4.12 11.39 -7.58
C VAL A 56 3.31 10.72 -8.69
N THR A 57 4.02 10.14 -9.65
CA THR A 57 3.39 9.41 -10.75
C THR A 57 2.90 8.04 -10.27
N THR A 58 1.87 7.49 -10.93
CA THR A 58 1.43 6.09 -10.71
C THR A 58 2.59 5.11 -10.79
N ALA A 59 3.54 5.32 -11.71
CA ALA A 59 4.72 4.48 -11.86
C ALA A 59 5.65 4.51 -10.63
N SER A 60 5.82 5.69 -10.01
CA SER A 60 6.59 5.83 -8.77
C SER A 60 5.91 5.11 -7.60
N MET A 61 4.58 5.15 -7.51
CA MET A 61 3.82 4.42 -6.49
C MET A 61 3.88 2.90 -6.69
N ILE A 62 3.87 2.43 -7.95
CA ILE A 62 4.08 1.01 -8.28
C ILE A 62 5.47 0.58 -7.83
N LEU A 63 6.51 1.34 -8.18
CA LEU A 63 7.88 1.04 -7.80
C LEU A 63 8.07 1.00 -6.28
N ASP A 64 7.50 1.97 -5.57
CA ASP A 64 7.54 2.02 -4.10
C ASP A 64 6.84 0.79 -3.50
N ALA A 65 5.70 0.36 -4.07
CA ALA A 65 5.00 -0.84 -3.63
C ALA A 65 5.80 -2.13 -3.88
N TYR A 66 6.45 -2.28 -5.04
CA TYR A 66 7.30 -3.43 -5.33
C TYR A 66 8.52 -3.49 -4.42
N ARG A 67 9.18 -2.35 -4.15
CA ARG A 67 10.31 -2.29 -3.21
C ARG A 67 9.90 -2.59 -1.77
N ALA A 68 8.74 -2.09 -1.35
CA ALA A 68 8.19 -2.44 -0.05
C ALA A 68 7.91 -3.95 0.04
N PHE A 69 7.32 -4.54 -0.99
CA PHE A 69 7.08 -5.98 -1.05
C PHE A 69 8.38 -6.79 -1.04
N GLU A 70 9.39 -6.41 -1.83
CA GLU A 70 10.70 -7.08 -1.83
C GLU A 70 11.27 -7.16 -0.41
N LYS A 71 11.24 -6.05 0.34
CA LYS A 71 11.74 -6.04 1.71
C LYS A 71 10.89 -6.85 2.68
N LEU A 72 9.56 -6.79 2.53
CA LEU A 72 8.62 -7.55 3.37
C LEU A 72 8.68 -9.05 3.08
N SER A 73 9.04 -9.43 1.86
CA SER A 73 9.15 -10.83 1.44
C SER A 73 10.30 -11.59 2.10
N GLU A 74 11.29 -10.86 2.63
CA GLU A 74 12.39 -11.41 3.43
C GLU A 74 11.93 -11.79 4.85
N ASP A 75 10.79 -11.27 5.33
CA ASP A 75 10.29 -11.56 6.66
C ASP A 75 9.65 -12.97 6.71
N PRO A 76 10.15 -13.88 7.55
CA PRO A 76 9.65 -15.26 7.60
C PRO A 76 8.20 -15.39 8.10
N ARG A 77 7.60 -14.30 8.59
CA ARG A 77 6.21 -14.22 9.03
C ARG A 77 5.25 -13.85 7.90
N ILE A 78 5.73 -13.43 6.73
CA ILE A 78 4.88 -13.04 5.61
C ILE A 78 4.65 -14.23 4.67
N ASP A 79 3.41 -14.35 4.18
CA ASP A 79 3.03 -15.28 3.13
C ASP A 79 3.18 -14.60 1.76
N ASN A 80 4.30 -14.85 1.10
CA ASN A 80 4.64 -14.22 -0.19
C ASN A 80 3.68 -14.62 -1.33
N ASP A 81 2.94 -15.72 -1.17
CA ASP A 81 1.93 -16.17 -2.13
C ASP A 81 0.58 -15.45 -1.94
N LYS A 82 0.41 -14.72 -0.83
CA LYS A 82 -0.84 -14.05 -0.44
C LYS A 82 -0.62 -12.57 -0.12
N VAL A 83 -0.23 -11.84 -1.16
CA VAL A 83 -0.06 -10.38 -1.08
C VAL A 83 -1.10 -9.67 -1.94
N SER A 84 -1.70 -8.63 -1.39
CA SER A 84 -2.67 -7.78 -2.07
C SER A 84 -2.37 -6.32 -1.81
N ILE A 85 -2.77 -5.47 -2.76
CA ILE A 85 -2.65 -4.01 -2.63
C ILE A 85 -4.05 -3.43 -2.57
N THR A 86 -4.28 -2.54 -1.62
CA THR A 86 -5.52 -1.77 -1.52
C THR A 86 -5.18 -0.29 -1.57
N GLY A 87 -6.04 0.52 -2.17
CA GLY A 87 -5.80 1.94 -2.26
C GLY A 87 -7.09 2.73 -2.44
N TRP A 88 -7.05 3.98 -1.98
CA TRP A 88 -8.20 4.87 -1.98
C TRP A 88 -8.02 6.01 -2.98
N SER A 89 -9.07 6.29 -3.76
CA SER A 89 -9.09 7.35 -4.78
C SER A 89 -7.94 7.20 -5.80
N LEU A 90 -6.92 8.05 -5.76
CA LEU A 90 -5.71 7.91 -6.59
C LEU A 90 -5.00 6.55 -6.38
N GLY A 91 -4.97 6.05 -5.15
CA GLY A 91 -4.47 4.71 -4.84
C GLY A 91 -5.35 3.58 -5.40
N GLY A 92 -6.63 3.84 -5.70
CA GLY A 92 -7.50 2.92 -6.43
C GLY A 92 -7.17 2.85 -7.92
N GLY A 93 -6.74 3.96 -8.52
CA GLY A 93 -6.22 3.99 -9.90
C GLY A 93 -4.95 3.13 -10.07
N LEU A 94 -4.09 3.08 -9.05
CA LEU A 94 -2.93 2.19 -8.98
C LEU A 94 -3.33 0.71 -9.08
N LEU A 95 -4.38 0.32 -8.36
CA LEU A 95 -4.88 -1.06 -8.33
C LEU A 95 -5.37 -1.50 -9.72
N CYS A 96 -6.05 -0.62 -10.46
CA CYS A 96 -6.47 -0.91 -11.83
C CYS A 96 -5.27 -1.12 -12.77
N PHE A 97 -4.18 -0.38 -12.59
CA PHE A 97 -2.98 -0.54 -13.42
C PHE A 97 -2.29 -1.89 -13.14
N LEU A 98 -2.14 -2.28 -11.88
CA LEU A 98 -1.52 -3.56 -11.51
C LEU A 98 -2.33 -4.80 -11.95
N HIS A 99 -3.67 -4.68 -12.02
CA HIS A 99 -4.51 -5.76 -12.55
C HIS A 99 -4.32 -5.96 -14.07
N GLY A 100 -3.88 -4.93 -14.80
CA GLY A 100 -3.65 -4.98 -16.25
C GLY A 100 -2.28 -5.56 -16.67
N TYR A 101 -1.35 -5.75 -15.73
CA TYR A 101 -0.01 -6.31 -15.99
C TYR A 101 0.16 -7.75 -15.49
N ARG A 102 -0.94 -8.43 -15.15
CA ARG A 102 -0.95 -9.84 -14.78
C ARG A 102 -1.08 -10.76 -15.99
#